data_AF-A0AAD5NPS2-F1
#
_entry.id   AF-A0AAD5NPS2-F1
#
_cell.length_a   1.000
_cell.length_b   1.000
_cell.length_c   1.000
_cell.angle_alpha   90.00
_cell.angle_beta   90.00
_cell.angle_gamma   90.00
#
_symmetry.space_group_name_H-M   'P 1'
#
loop_
_entity.id
_entity.type
_entity.pdbx_description
1 polymer ?
#
loop_
_entity_poly.entity_id
_entity_poly.type
_entity_poly.pdbx_seq_one_letter_code
_entity_poly.pdbx_strand_id
1 'polypeptide(L)'
;MIDLALRVEEPPALTKSSTTQEKDIYDRWERSNRLSLMLVKSHICKSIRGSIPECPKVTDFMKAIEEQFVSSDKALANTLMKKLSDPTYEQYYFVMHGDVGVKRNIINENSSTLWHRRLVHISIDRIKRARALASHDAQSRLHWTRSLRVPSPILSPLHDSSVSSP
;
A
#
# COMPACT_ATOMS: atom_id res chain seq x y z
N MET A 1 -11.25 1.80 -13.36
CA MET A 1 -10.48 1.39 -12.16
C MET A 1 -9.16 2.15 -12.20
N ILE A 2 -8.80 2.90 -11.16
CA ILE A 2 -7.63 3.81 -11.25
C ILE A 2 -6.30 3.05 -11.25
N ASP A 3 -6.25 1.90 -10.58
CA ASP A 3 -5.07 1.05 -10.36
C ASP A 3 -4.87 -0.05 -11.42
N LEU A 4 -5.65 -0.06 -12.51
CA LEU A 4 -5.54 -1.10 -13.55
C LEU A 4 -4.11 -1.16 -14.13
N ALA A 5 -3.51 -0.01 -14.43
CA ALA A 5 -2.15 0.08 -14.95
C ALA A 5 -1.05 -0.33 -13.96
N LEU A 6 -1.38 -0.49 -12.67
CA LEU A 6 -0.46 -1.01 -11.65
C LEU A 6 -0.57 -2.53 -11.49
N ARG A 7 -1.62 -3.15 -12.03
CA ARG A 7 -1.93 -4.57 -11.83
C ARG A 7 -1.77 -5.41 -13.09
N VAL A 8 -1.89 -4.77 -14.25
CA VAL A 8 -1.86 -5.41 -15.56
C VAL A 8 -0.73 -4.80 -16.37
N GLU A 9 0.04 -5.66 -17.03
CA GLU A 9 1.10 -5.26 -17.94
C GLU A 9 0.55 -4.41 -19.09
N GLU A 10 1.42 -3.60 -19.69
CA GLU A 10 1.05 -2.75 -20.81
C GLU A 10 0.43 -3.57 -21.94
N PRO A 11 -0.79 -3.20 -22.41
CA PRO A 11 -1.39 -3.87 -23.55
C PRO A 11 -0.54 -3.70 -24.81
N PRO A 12 -0.59 -4.65 -25.75
CA PRO A 12 0.12 -4.53 -27.02
C PRO A 12 -0.21 -3.21 -27.72
N ALA A 13 0.81 -2.63 -28.37
CA ALA A 13 0.62 -1.40 -29.14
C ALA A 13 -0.44 -1.62 -30.23
N LEU A 14 -1.37 -0.67 -30.33
CA LEU A 14 -2.46 -0.73 -31.29
C LEU A 14 -1.90 -0.70 -32.72
N THR A 15 -2.32 -1.64 -33.55
CA THR A 15 -1.98 -1.69 -34.98
C THR A 15 -3.17 -1.22 -35.83
N LYS A 16 -2.96 -0.92 -37.12
CA LYS A 16 -4.04 -0.46 -38.02
C LYS A 16 -5.20 -1.46 -38.12
N SER A 17 -4.93 -2.75 -37.86
CA SER A 17 -5.89 -3.86 -37.84
C SER A 17 -6.50 -4.15 -36.47
N SER A 18 -6.19 -3.37 -35.43
CA SER A 18 -6.68 -3.66 -34.09
C SER A 18 -8.21 -3.57 -33.99
N THR A 19 -8.78 -4.56 -33.31
CA THR A 19 -10.22 -4.66 -33.09
C THR A 19 -10.73 -3.56 -32.14
N THR A 20 -12.02 -3.25 -32.20
CA THR A 20 -12.65 -2.27 -31.30
C THR A 20 -12.43 -2.63 -29.83
N GLN A 21 -12.43 -3.93 -29.51
CA GLN A 21 -12.19 -4.43 -28.15
C GLN A 21 -10.74 -4.19 -27.69
N GLU A 22 -9.74 -4.42 -28.54
CA GLU A 22 -8.33 -4.13 -28.23
C GLU A 22 -8.11 -2.64 -27.96
N LYS A 23 -8.72 -1.78 -28.78
CA LYS A 23 -8.67 -0.32 -28.60
C LYS A 23 -9.25 0.10 -27.26
N ASP A 24 -10.41 -0.45 -26.89
CA ASP A 24 -11.07 -0.13 -25.62
C ASP A 24 -10.26 -0.65 -24.40
N ILE A 25 -9.56 -1.77 -24.51
CA ILE A 25 -8.64 -2.25 -23.47
C ILE A 25 -7.47 -1.28 -23.30
N TYR A 26 -6.82 -0.90 -24.41
CA TYR A 26 -5.70 0.04 -24.39
C TYR A 26 -6.11 1.39 -23.80
N ASP A 27 -7.23 1.95 -24.24
CA ASP A 27 -7.77 3.23 -23.76
C ASP A 27 -8.10 3.20 -22.27
N ARG A 28 -8.66 2.10 -21.76
CA ARG A 28 -8.93 1.94 -20.33
C ARG A 28 -7.64 1.87 -19.51
N TRP A 29 -6.62 1.18 -20.02
CA TRP A 29 -5.31 1.10 -19.40
C TRP A 29 -4.59 2.45 -19.41
N GLU A 30 -4.60 3.16 -20.54
CA GLU A 30 -4.00 4.51 -20.69
C GLU A 30 -4.59 5.49 -19.69
N ARG A 31 -5.93 5.51 -19.58
CA ARG A 31 -6.62 6.41 -18.63
C ARG A 31 -6.24 6.09 -17.20
N SER A 32 -6.17 4.80 -16.86
CA SER A 32 -5.72 4.34 -15.54
C SER A 32 -4.28 4.74 -15.26
N ASN A 33 -3.38 4.60 -16.24
CA ASN A 33 -1.98 4.99 -16.14
C ASN A 33 -1.83 6.49 -15.86
N ARG A 34 -2.50 7.35 -16.64
CA ARG A 34 -2.48 8.80 -16.46
C ARG A 34 -3.05 9.24 -15.11
N LEU A 35 -4.19 8.68 -14.71
CA LEU A 35 -4.82 8.99 -13.43
C LEU A 35 -3.96 8.55 -12.25
N SER A 36 -3.35 7.36 -12.32
CA SER A 36 -2.44 6.89 -11.27
C SER A 36 -1.17 7.74 -11.19
N LEU A 37 -0.57 8.11 -12.32
CA LEU A 37 0.58 9.03 -12.35
C LEU A 37 0.24 10.35 -11.66
N MET A 38 -0.91 10.95 -12.01
CA MET A 38 -1.36 12.21 -11.40
C MET A 38 -1.55 12.06 -9.89
N LEU A 39 -2.19 10.96 -9.46
CA LEU A 39 -2.44 10.67 -8.05
C LEU A 39 -1.12 10.51 -7.28
N VAL A 40 -0.22 9.62 -7.75
CA VAL A 40 1.08 9.38 -7.11
C VAL A 40 1.90 10.66 -7.08
N LYS A 41 2.02 11.37 -8.21
CA LYS A 41 2.73 12.66 -8.28
C LYS A 41 2.18 13.64 -7.26
N SER A 42 0.86 13.76 -7.12
CA SER A 42 0.22 14.68 -6.15
C SER A 42 0.58 14.37 -4.69
N HIS A 43 0.84 13.10 -4.37
CA HIS A 43 1.10 12.64 -3.01
C HIS A 43 2.59 12.59 -2.63
N ILE A 44 3.50 12.72 -3.60
CA ILE A 44 4.94 12.84 -3.33
C ILE A 44 5.36 14.31 -3.20
N CYS A 45 6.35 14.57 -2.35
CA CYS A 45 6.88 15.90 -2.15
C CYS A 45 7.70 16.39 -3.35
N LYS A 46 7.83 17.72 -3.48
CA LYS A 46 8.48 18.37 -4.62
C LYS A 46 9.95 17.99 -4.77
N SER A 47 10.67 17.73 -3.68
CA SER A 47 12.09 17.35 -3.72
C SER A 47 12.30 15.98 -4.39
N ILE A 48 11.47 14.99 -4.05
CA ILE A 48 11.51 13.67 -4.68
C ILE A 48 11.04 13.78 -6.13
N ARG A 49 9.92 14.49 -6.36
CA ARG A 49 9.40 14.70 -7.72
C ARG A 49 10.43 15.37 -8.65
N GLY A 50 11.17 16.36 -8.15
CA GLY A 50 12.21 17.06 -8.92
C GLY A 50 13.48 16.24 -9.14
N SER A 51 13.69 15.17 -8.37
CA SER A 51 14.84 14.26 -8.53
C SER A 51 14.56 13.11 -9.48
N ILE A 52 13.29 12.90 -9.86
CA ILE A 52 12.86 11.80 -10.73
C ILE A 52 12.61 12.36 -12.14
N PRO A 53 13.20 11.77 -13.20
CA PRO A 53 12.91 12.16 -14.57
C PRO A 53 11.44 11.88 -14.92
N GLU A 54 10.90 12.58 -15.92
CA GLU A 54 9.51 12.40 -16.30
C GLU A 54 9.29 11.01 -16.93
N CYS A 55 8.50 10.17 -16.26
CA CYS A 55 8.16 8.83 -16.74
C CYS A 55 6.73 8.83 -17.33
N PRO A 56 6.51 8.27 -18.53
CA PRO A 56 5.18 8.15 -19.12
C PRO A 56 4.33 7.04 -18.48
N LYS A 57 4.96 6.11 -17.75
CA LYS A 57 4.30 4.99 -17.09
C LYS A 57 4.35 5.12 -15.58
N VAL A 58 3.23 4.80 -14.94
CA VAL A 58 3.13 4.81 -13.48
C VAL A 58 4.05 3.77 -12.84
N THR A 59 4.22 2.61 -13.46
CA THR A 59 5.08 1.53 -12.95
C THR A 59 6.54 1.99 -12.86
N ASP A 60 7.04 2.61 -13.92
CA ASP A 60 8.41 3.12 -13.99
C ASP A 60 8.60 4.27 -13.00
N PHE A 61 7.60 5.14 -12.88
CA PHE A 61 7.60 6.21 -11.90
C PHE A 61 7.65 5.69 -10.46
N MET A 62 6.88 4.66 -10.13
CA MET A 62 6.90 4.01 -8.81
C MET A 62 8.26 3.37 -8.53
N LYS A 63 8.87 2.71 -9.51
CA LYS A 63 10.21 2.15 -9.39
C LYS A 63 11.27 3.23 -9.15
N ALA A 64 11.20 4.33 -9.90
CA ALA A 64 12.12 5.46 -9.72
C ALA A 64 11.97 6.13 -8.34
N ILE A 65 10.74 6.18 -7.82
CA ILE A 65 10.50 6.61 -6.43
C ILE A 65 11.27 5.69 -5.47
N GLU A 66 11.11 4.38 -5.57
CA GLU A 66 11.80 3.40 -4.70
C GLU A 66 13.32 3.54 -4.77
N GLU A 67 13.89 3.67 -5.97
CA GLU A 67 15.33 3.88 -6.18
C GLU A 67 15.83 5.20 -5.55
N GLN A 68 15.03 6.26 -5.65
CA GLN A 68 15.35 7.55 -5.03
C GLN A 68 15.35 7.46 -3.49
N PHE A 69 14.51 6.60 -2.90
CA PHE A 69 14.52 6.34 -1.47
C PHE A 69 15.77 5.60 -1.03
N VAL A 70 16.12 4.51 -1.73
CA VAL A 70 17.32 3.72 -1.42
C VAL A 70 18.58 4.57 -1.49
N SER A 71 18.70 5.42 -2.51
CA SER A 71 19.84 6.33 -2.66
C SER A 71 19.90 7.39 -1.56
N SER A 72 18.75 7.96 -1.17
CA SER A 72 18.66 8.97 -0.11
C SER A 72 19.07 8.40 1.26
N ASP A 73 18.57 7.21 1.61
CA ASP A 73 18.91 6.54 2.87
C ASP A 73 20.40 6.17 2.92
N LYS A 74 20.97 5.68 1.81
CA LYS A 74 22.41 5.42 1.70
C LYS A 74 23.24 6.68 1.88
N ALA A 75 22.82 7.80 1.28
CA ALA A 75 23.51 9.07 1.43
C ALA A 75 23.45 9.61 2.87
N LEU A 76 22.30 9.44 3.54
CA LEU A 76 22.14 9.79 4.95
C LEU A 76 23.06 8.95 5.83
N ALA A 77 23.09 7.63 5.65
CA ALA A 77 23.95 6.72 6.38
C ALA A 77 25.44 7.08 6.20
N ASN A 78 25.89 7.33 4.97
CA ASN A 78 27.26 7.77 4.68
C ASN A 78 27.59 9.11 5.33
N THR A 79 26.66 10.06 5.32
CA THR A 79 26.83 11.36 5.98
C THR A 79 26.98 11.19 7.49
N LEU A 80 26.19 10.31 8.10
CA LEU A 80 26.28 10.01 9.51
C LEU A 80 27.61 9.33 9.85
N MET A 81 28.01 8.30 9.10
CA MET A 81 29.30 7.64 9.29
C MET A 81 30.47 8.63 9.17
N LYS A 82 30.47 9.50 8.15
CA LYS A 82 31.51 10.53 7.98
C LYS A 82 31.59 11.47 9.19
N LYS A 83 30.46 11.88 9.75
CA LYS A 83 30.41 12.73 10.95
C LYS A 83 30.93 12.01 12.19
N LEU A 84 30.61 10.73 12.34
CA LEU A 84 31.04 9.92 13.48
C LEU A 84 32.52 9.53 13.40
N SER A 85 33.06 9.38 12.19
CA SER A 85 34.47 9.08 11.95
C SER A 85 35.38 10.32 11.90
N ASP A 86 34.80 11.52 12.03
CA ASP A 86 35.60 12.74 12.12
C ASP A 86 36.27 12.80 13.50
N PRO A 87 37.62 12.79 13.59
CA PRO A 87 38.34 12.81 14.86
C PRO A 87 38.11 14.09 15.68
N THR A 88 37.50 15.12 15.08
CA THR A 88 37.07 16.34 15.77
C THR A 88 35.73 16.20 16.50
N TYR A 89 35.00 15.08 16.31
CA TYR A 89 33.70 14.82 16.96
C TYR A 89 33.82 14.66 18.48
N GLU A 90 34.92 14.09 18.97
CA GLU A 90 35.28 14.03 20.40
C GLU A 90 35.50 15.45 20.99
N GLN A 91 36.12 16.34 20.21
CA GLN A 91 36.40 17.72 20.61
C GLN A 91 35.13 18.59 20.61
N TYR A 92 34.20 18.30 19.69
CA TYR A 92 32.88 18.92 19.62
C TYR A 92 31.98 18.48 20.77
N TYR A 93 32.02 17.21 21.22
CA TYR A 93 31.27 16.77 22.41
C TYR A 93 31.76 17.40 23.71
N PHE A 94 33.07 17.62 23.85
CA PHE A 94 33.65 18.30 25.02
C PHE A 94 33.22 19.79 25.09
N VAL A 95 33.13 20.45 23.93
CA VAL A 95 32.71 21.87 23.83
C VAL A 95 31.18 22.02 23.90
N MET A 96 30.39 21.06 23.39
CA MET A 96 28.92 21.18 23.29
C MET A 96 28.15 20.85 24.58
N HIS A 97 28.82 20.41 25.65
CA HIS A 97 28.27 20.46 27.01
C HIS A 97 28.66 21.75 27.77
N GLY A 98 29.26 22.73 27.06
CA GLY A 98 29.47 24.10 27.49
C GLY A 98 28.86 25.09 26.49
N ASP A 99 27.54 25.27 26.57
CA ASP A 99 26.75 26.37 26.00
C ASP A 99 26.69 26.60 24.46
N VAL A 100 25.44 26.79 24.01
CA VAL A 100 25.00 27.36 22.71
C VAL A 100 24.98 26.47 21.45
N GLY A 101 23.78 25.97 21.16
CA GLY A 101 23.14 26.20 19.85
C GLY A 101 23.63 25.37 18.66
N VAL A 102 23.21 24.11 18.58
CA VAL A 102 23.25 23.32 17.34
C VAL A 102 22.45 24.05 16.24
N LYS A 103 23.15 24.75 15.33
CA LYS A 103 22.57 25.13 14.04
C LYS A 103 22.37 23.85 13.24
N ARG A 104 21.14 23.32 13.35
CA ARG A 104 20.65 22.21 12.53
C ARG A 104 20.76 22.63 11.07
N ASN A 105 21.68 22.04 10.34
CA ASN A 105 21.60 22.07 8.89
C ASN A 105 20.35 21.26 8.53
N ILE A 106 19.42 21.88 7.80
CA ILE A 106 18.11 21.34 7.44
C ILE A 106 18.33 20.25 6.39
N ILE A 107 18.87 19.12 6.82
CA ILE A 107 18.66 17.86 6.10
C ILE A 107 17.19 17.54 6.35
N ASN A 108 16.51 17.11 5.29
CA ASN A 108 15.09 16.83 5.20
C ASN A 108 14.59 15.66 6.11
N GLU A 109 15.05 15.62 7.34
CA GLU A 109 14.75 14.62 8.35
C GLU A 109 13.26 14.71 8.73
N ASN A 110 12.70 15.93 8.78
CA ASN A 110 11.27 16.14 8.99
C ASN A 110 10.42 15.59 7.84
N SER A 111 10.72 15.83 6.56
CA SER A 111 9.83 15.27 5.52
C SER A 111 10.04 13.77 5.32
N SER A 112 11.24 13.23 5.46
CA SER A 112 11.44 11.77 5.40
C SER A 112 10.74 11.04 6.56
N THR A 113 10.86 11.56 7.80
CA THR A 113 10.16 10.98 8.95
C THR A 113 8.65 11.21 8.91
N LEU A 114 8.18 12.36 8.43
CA LEU A 114 6.75 12.60 8.21
C LEU A 114 6.19 11.70 7.11
N TRP A 115 6.95 11.44 6.04
CA TRP A 115 6.55 10.55 4.94
C TRP A 115 6.50 9.09 5.40
N HIS A 116 7.51 8.63 6.15
CA HIS A 116 7.50 7.31 6.82
C HIS A 116 6.33 7.18 7.81
N ARG A 117 6.10 8.17 8.68
CA ARG A 117 4.96 8.16 9.61
C ARG A 117 3.63 8.12 8.86
N ARG A 118 3.48 8.88 7.76
CA ARG A 118 2.24 8.91 6.97
C ARG A 118 1.95 7.56 6.31
N LEU A 119 2.95 6.88 5.78
CA LEU A 119 2.81 5.54 5.19
C LEU A 119 2.42 4.49 6.24
N VAL A 120 3.01 4.54 7.43
CA VAL A 120 2.65 3.65 8.54
C VAL A 120 1.18 3.83 8.94
N HIS A 121 0.68 5.08 9.01
CA HIS A 121 -0.73 5.33 9.27
C HIS A 121 -1.65 4.78 8.17
N ILE A 122 -1.30 4.94 6.89
CA ILE A 122 -2.09 4.40 5.76
C ILE A 122 -2.14 2.87 5.78
N SER A 123 -1.01 2.20 6.08
CA SER A 123 -0.92 0.75 6.24
C SER A 123 -1.80 0.25 7.39
N ILE A 124 -1.68 0.87 8.57
CA ILE A 124 -2.49 0.56 9.75
C ILE A 124 -3.98 0.72 9.47
N ASP A 125 -4.38 1.80 8.80
CA ASP A 125 -5.78 2.05 8.47
C ASP A 125 -6.34 1.05 7.46
N ARG A 126 -5.52 0.61 6.49
CA ARG A 126 -5.89 -0.48 5.57
C ARG A 126 -6.04 -1.81 6.31
N ILE A 127 -5.13 -2.14 7.22
CA ILE A 127 -5.19 -3.37 8.03
C ILE A 127 -6.41 -3.35 8.96
N LYS A 128 -6.69 -2.22 9.61
CA LYS A 128 -7.88 -2.04 10.45
C LYS A 128 -9.17 -2.19 9.65
N ARG A 129 -9.25 -1.58 8.46
CA ARG A 129 -10.43 -1.73 7.56
C ARG A 129 -10.59 -3.15 7.04
N ALA A 130 -9.51 -3.81 6.65
CA ALA A 130 -9.55 -5.22 6.21
C ALA A 130 -10.03 -6.15 7.33
N ARG A 131 -9.57 -5.93 8.58
CA ARG A 131 -10.03 -6.67 9.75
C ARG A 131 -11.51 -6.40 10.06
N ALA A 132 -11.96 -5.15 9.94
CA ALA A 132 -13.36 -4.79 10.14
C ALA A 132 -14.28 -5.42 9.09
N LEU A 133 -13.88 -5.42 7.81
CA LEU A 133 -14.61 -6.07 6.72
C LEU A 133 -14.69 -7.59 6.96
N ALA A 134 -13.56 -8.24 7.26
CA ALA A 134 -13.55 -9.68 7.55
C ALA A 134 -14.40 -10.04 8.78
N SER A 135 -14.45 -9.16 9.79
CA SER A 135 -15.26 -9.37 11.00
C SER A 135 -16.76 -9.17 10.72
N HIS A 136 -17.13 -8.16 9.94
CA HIS A 136 -18.51 -7.95 9.49
C HIS A 136 -18.97 -9.10 8.60
N ASP A 137 -18.11 -9.59 7.70
CA ASP A 137 -18.42 -10.72 6.82
C ASP A 137 -18.56 -12.03 7.61
N ALA A 138 -17.70 -12.25 8.62
CA ALA A 138 -17.83 -13.37 9.55
C ALA A 138 -19.15 -13.33 10.35
N GLN A 139 -19.53 -12.16 10.89
CA GLN A 139 -20.82 -11.98 11.56
C GLN A 139 -22.00 -12.13 10.58
N SER A 140 -21.83 -11.69 9.34
CA SER A 140 -22.81 -11.85 8.26
C SER A 140 -23.02 -13.34 7.92
N ARG A 141 -21.96 -14.14 7.92
CA ARG A 141 -22.06 -15.59 7.69
C ARG A 141 -22.63 -16.34 8.91
N LEU A 142 -22.34 -15.88 10.13
CA LEU A 142 -22.87 -16.49 11.36
C LEU A 142 -24.37 -16.19 11.57
N HIS A 143 -24.85 -14.97 11.28
CA HIS A 143 -26.29 -14.71 11.38
C HIS A 143 -27.08 -15.49 10.33
N TRP A 144 -26.57 -15.62 9.10
CA TRP A 144 -27.20 -16.40 8.04
C TRP A 144 -27.27 -17.90 8.38
N THR A 145 -26.18 -18.47 8.90
CA THR A 145 -26.16 -19.88 9.33
C THR A 145 -27.03 -20.16 10.55
N ARG A 146 -27.18 -19.19 11.46
CA ARG A 146 -28.10 -19.26 12.61
C ARG A 146 -29.56 -19.16 12.20
N SER A 147 -29.89 -18.38 11.17
CA SER A 147 -31.25 -18.30 10.58
C SER A 147 -31.65 -19.57 9.82
N LEU A 148 -30.70 -20.37 9.34
CA LEU A 148 -30.96 -21.62 8.63
C LEU A 148 -31.02 -22.88 9.52
N ARG A 149 -30.83 -22.74 10.84
CA ARG A 149 -31.03 -23.86 11.77
C ARG A 149 -32.54 -24.12 11.91
N VAL A 150 -33.07 -24.99 11.06
CA VAL A 150 -34.41 -25.56 11.18
C VAL A 150 -34.52 -26.31 12.51
N PRO A 151 -35.60 -26.18 13.31
CA PRO A 151 -35.75 -26.97 14.54
C PRO A 151 -35.83 -28.46 14.17
N SER A 152 -34.99 -29.29 14.80
CA SER A 152 -35.02 -30.74 14.60
C SER A 152 -36.40 -31.30 14.92
N PRO A 153 -36.98 -32.16 14.07
CA PRO A 153 -38.24 -32.83 14.41
C PRO A 153 -38.00 -33.81 15.55
N ILE A 154 -38.81 -33.70 16.60
CA ILE A 154 -38.88 -34.66 17.70
C ILE A 154 -39.37 -35.98 17.10
N LEU A 155 -38.53 -37.02 17.08
CA LEU A 155 -38.93 -38.36 16.69
C LEU A 155 -39.88 -38.90 17.77
N SER A 156 -41.17 -39.00 17.48
CA SER A 156 -42.11 -39.79 18.28
C SER A 156 -42.01 -41.27 17.88
N PRO A 157 -42.04 -42.24 18.81
CA PRO A 157 -41.89 -43.66 18.47
C PRO A 157 -43.16 -44.20 17.81
N LEU A 158 -43.00 -44.93 16.70
CA LEU A 158 -44.07 -45.69 16.06
C LEU A 158 -44.54 -46.83 16.99
N HIS A 159 -45.85 -46.85 17.24
CA HIS A 159 -46.54 -47.90 17.96
C HIS A 159 -46.72 -49.10 17.02
N ASP A 160 -46.07 -50.22 17.35
CA ASP A 160 -46.26 -51.49 16.65
C ASP A 160 -47.48 -52.20 17.25
N SER A 161 -48.46 -52.53 16.41
CA SER A 161 -49.63 -53.33 16.79
C SER A 161 -50.11 -54.10 15.56
N SER A 162 -49.43 -55.22 15.29
CA SER A 162 -49.98 -56.58 15.26
C SER A 162 -51.38 -56.80 14.67
N VAL A 163 -51.51 -57.70 13.68
CA VAL A 163 -52.22 -59.01 13.77
C VAL A 163 -52.71 -59.57 12.40
N SER A 164 -52.42 -60.87 12.22
CA SER A 164 -53.08 -61.99 11.45
C SER A 164 -53.26 -62.03 9.93
N SER A 165 -52.58 -63.03 9.35
CA SER A 165 -53.05 -64.31 8.74
C SER A 165 -54.22 -64.35 7.74
N PRO A 166 -54.18 -65.34 6.83
CA PRO A 166 -54.91 -66.60 7.06
C PRO A 166 -54.02 -67.83 7.28
#